data_AF-A0A2V9F4U0-F1
#
_entry.id   AF-A0A2V9F4U0-F1
#
_cell.length_a   1.000
_cell.length_b   1.000
_cell.length_c   1.000
_cell.angle_alpha   90.00
_cell.angle_beta   90.00
_cell.angle_gamma   90.00
#
_symmetry.space_group_name_H-M   'P 1'
#
loop_
_entity.id
_entity.type
_entity.pdbx_description
1 polymer ?
#
loop_
_entity_poly.entity_id
_entity_poly.type
_entity_poly.pdbx_seq_one_letter_code
_entity_poly.pdbx_strand_id
1 'polypeptide(L)'
;MSQSSLVSPPDHSVGEDARRSTRIERSVPLIVFGQNRLGEPFVERTVSTSLNLHGCRYPSRHDYGVGSWVTLQVVGLNVEPKPPAVRARVRSVHTSQSSRELQQVGVELENPGNVWGIVTPPQDWMNPRTTNTPVAQFATAVAPALDPPPATVNLDEPPENAEHRMPEVATFPSPSPGASKPQAPKPAEAPKLQRVVITPDAIIAAMQGKLQQAAEKAVQEAVTKHVDDAVREALSSIDDVRNSSVREIEELFPTRAEALRLSSKAESSAEIASQWKEEMEKYRGQAEEMAQRLEKQAAELRRELAKSQEFVERMTREMEPQINARLSEAVARATSEFEGATARTAHRRYELMLENTQAVTQEALMKIDARSAEVQALVQSAVNSALAAFQRQTDLHVNAVLSETQERAVSALSSLDAESRAAVEARRVAVEAEVARAAERSTDQFRKGMKAFLYSCLVAAVSAVDEHSKSTLDGLVKDNGKTVFEGDKESSTQDDAGIIPNTDIDPITH
;
A
#
# COMPACT_ATOMS: atom_id res chain seq x y z
N MET A 1 -2.06 -70.33 -22.36
CA MET A 1 -2.93 -70.07 -23.52
C MET A 1 -4.29 -69.67 -22.95
N SER A 2 -4.79 -68.43 -22.98
CA SER A 2 -4.66 -67.25 -23.85
C SER A 2 -5.95 -67.02 -24.67
N GLN A 3 -6.84 -66.21 -24.10
CA GLN A 3 -7.93 -65.40 -24.68
C GLN A 3 -8.76 -64.88 -23.46
N SER A 4 -9.13 -63.60 -23.25
CA SER A 4 -9.47 -62.46 -24.15
C SER A 4 -10.76 -62.71 -24.94
N SER A 5 -11.82 -61.90 -24.87
CA SER A 5 -12.16 -60.69 -24.08
C SER A 5 -13.71 -60.70 -23.89
N LEU A 6 -14.39 -59.91 -23.06
CA LEU A 6 -14.41 -58.46 -22.88
C LEU A 6 -15.03 -58.10 -21.50
N VAL A 7 -14.57 -57.02 -20.89
CA VAL A 7 -15.27 -56.35 -19.77
C VAL A 7 -15.73 -54.99 -20.26
N SER A 8 -17.06 -54.75 -20.24
CA SER A 8 -17.59 -53.40 -20.42
C SER A 8 -17.32 -52.56 -19.18
N PRO A 9 -16.85 -51.31 -19.30
CA PRO A 9 -16.72 -50.41 -18.15
C PRO A 9 -18.11 -50.00 -17.63
N PRO A 10 -18.25 -49.66 -16.34
CA PRO A 10 -19.46 -49.03 -15.83
C PRO A 10 -19.57 -47.57 -16.33
N ASP A 11 -20.79 -47.17 -16.73
CA ASP A 11 -21.05 -45.84 -17.30
C ASP A 11 -20.90 -44.70 -16.28
N HIS A 12 -19.72 -44.08 -16.26
CA HIS A 12 -19.48 -42.80 -15.58
C HIS A 12 -20.04 -41.62 -16.39
N SER A 13 -21.37 -41.54 -16.52
CA SER A 13 -22.07 -40.47 -17.28
C SER A 13 -23.29 -39.87 -16.55
N VAL A 14 -23.41 -40.09 -15.23
CA VAL A 14 -24.50 -39.54 -14.42
C VAL A 14 -24.24 -38.08 -14.02
N GLY A 15 -24.86 -37.14 -14.75
CA GLY A 15 -25.07 -35.76 -14.26
C GLY A 15 -24.17 -34.64 -14.81
N GLU A 16 -23.65 -34.77 -16.02
CA GLU A 16 -22.94 -33.66 -16.68
C GLU A 16 -23.89 -32.55 -17.19
N ASP A 17 -25.05 -32.94 -17.73
CA ASP A 17 -25.99 -32.09 -18.48
C ASP A 17 -26.91 -31.20 -17.60
N ALA A 18 -26.41 -30.78 -16.44
CA ALA A 18 -27.06 -29.84 -15.52
C ALA A 18 -26.21 -28.57 -15.29
N ARG A 19 -25.10 -28.41 -16.02
CA ARG A 19 -24.07 -27.39 -15.76
C ARG A 19 -24.13 -26.28 -16.80
N ARG A 20 -24.64 -25.10 -16.40
CA ARG A 20 -24.76 -23.89 -17.24
C ARG A 20 -23.45 -23.39 -17.89
N SER A 21 -22.28 -23.86 -17.44
CA SER A 21 -20.98 -23.56 -18.06
C SER A 21 -19.92 -24.61 -17.72
N THR A 22 -19.07 -24.95 -18.68
CA THR A 22 -17.87 -25.80 -18.58
C THR A 22 -17.02 -25.42 -17.37
N ARG A 23 -16.55 -26.41 -16.62
CA ARG A 23 -15.68 -26.22 -15.45
C ARG A 23 -14.26 -26.68 -15.75
N ILE A 24 -13.28 -25.83 -15.46
CA ILE A 24 -11.86 -26.14 -15.57
C ILE A 24 -11.31 -26.39 -14.17
N GLU A 25 -10.50 -27.44 -14.02
CA GLU A 25 -9.68 -27.67 -12.83
C GLU A 25 -8.37 -26.88 -12.98
N ARG A 26 -8.23 -25.80 -12.20
CA ARG A 26 -7.10 -24.88 -12.30
C ARG A 26 -6.89 -24.10 -11.00
N SER A 27 -5.65 -24.09 -10.55
CA SER A 27 -5.17 -23.29 -9.43
C SER A 27 -5.05 -21.82 -9.83
N VAL A 28 -5.92 -20.99 -9.27
CA VAL A 28 -5.85 -19.52 -9.33
C VAL A 28 -5.77 -19.02 -7.88
N PRO A 29 -4.76 -18.19 -7.51
CA PRO A 29 -4.64 -17.67 -6.16
C PRO A 29 -5.74 -16.66 -5.82
N LEU A 30 -6.35 -16.84 -4.64
CA LEU A 30 -7.46 -16.04 -4.14
C LEU A 30 -7.15 -15.53 -2.72
N ILE A 31 -7.56 -14.28 -2.45
CA ILE A 31 -7.86 -13.84 -1.09
C ILE A 31 -9.38 -13.86 -0.92
N VAL A 32 -9.85 -14.56 0.10
CA VAL A 32 -11.27 -14.65 0.49
C VAL A 32 -11.48 -13.78 1.72
N PHE A 33 -12.41 -12.84 1.62
CA PHE A 33 -12.91 -12.05 2.74
C PHE A 33 -14.33 -12.53 3.07
N GLY A 34 -14.61 -12.84 4.33
CA GLY A 34 -15.91 -13.38 4.73
C GLY A 34 -16.20 -13.20 6.22
N GLN A 35 -17.33 -13.73 6.65
CA GLN A 35 -17.67 -13.92 8.05
C GLN A 35 -17.88 -15.41 8.32
N ASN A 36 -17.39 -15.91 9.45
CA ASN A 36 -17.64 -17.28 9.88
C ASN A 36 -19.08 -17.43 10.43
N ARG A 37 -19.46 -18.65 10.85
CA ARG A 37 -20.78 -18.92 11.45
C ARG A 37 -21.08 -18.15 12.75
N LEU A 38 -20.07 -17.61 13.43
CA LEU A 38 -20.21 -16.76 14.62
C LEU A 38 -20.31 -15.26 14.27
N GLY A 39 -20.21 -14.90 12.99
CA GLY A 39 -20.25 -13.51 12.49
C GLY A 39 -18.89 -12.80 12.49
N GLU A 40 -17.83 -13.48 12.94
CA GLU A 40 -16.48 -12.91 13.03
C GLU A 40 -15.90 -12.75 11.61
N PRO A 41 -15.37 -11.56 11.26
CA PRO A 41 -14.76 -11.33 9.95
C PRO A 41 -13.39 -12.00 9.87
N PHE A 42 -13.12 -12.67 8.74
CA PHE A 42 -11.84 -13.30 8.47
C PHE A 42 -11.31 -12.98 7.07
N VAL A 43 -10.00 -13.19 6.89
CA VAL A 43 -9.29 -13.06 5.61
C VAL A 43 -8.43 -14.29 5.40
N GLU A 44 -8.63 -15.02 4.30
CA GLU A 44 -7.92 -16.26 4.01
C GLU A 44 -7.24 -16.21 2.63
N ARG A 45 -5.99 -16.69 2.56
CA ARG A 45 -5.28 -16.91 1.29
C ARG A 45 -5.42 -18.38 0.90
N THR A 46 -5.94 -18.64 -0.29
CA THR A 46 -6.22 -19.98 -0.80
C THR A 46 -6.05 -20.04 -2.33
N VAL A 47 -6.28 -21.19 -2.93
CA VAL A 47 -6.27 -21.41 -4.39
C VAL A 47 -7.56 -22.09 -4.82
N SER A 48 -8.11 -21.72 -5.98
CA SER A 48 -9.23 -22.49 -6.55
C SER A 48 -8.80 -23.90 -6.91
N THR A 49 -9.62 -24.90 -6.57
CA THR A 49 -9.46 -26.27 -7.08
C THR A 49 -10.12 -26.41 -8.45
N SER A 50 -11.27 -25.78 -8.65
CA SER A 50 -11.94 -25.72 -9.96
C SER A 50 -12.76 -24.44 -10.11
N LEU A 51 -12.98 -24.00 -11.34
CA LEU A 51 -13.61 -22.72 -11.68
C LEU A 51 -14.42 -22.78 -12.98
N ASN A 52 -15.44 -21.93 -13.09
CA ASN A 52 -16.25 -21.73 -14.29
C ASN A 52 -16.75 -20.27 -14.39
N LEU A 53 -17.51 -19.93 -15.44
CA LEU A 53 -18.07 -18.59 -15.64
C LEU A 53 -18.85 -18.08 -14.41
N HIS A 54 -19.53 -18.98 -13.71
CA HIS A 54 -20.43 -18.65 -12.60
C HIS A 54 -19.78 -18.69 -11.21
N GLY A 55 -18.54 -19.16 -11.04
CA GLY A 55 -18.01 -19.41 -9.70
C GLY A 55 -16.80 -20.33 -9.64
N CYS A 56 -16.40 -20.67 -8.41
CA CYS A 56 -15.29 -21.58 -8.16
C CYS A 56 -15.54 -22.47 -6.95
N ARG A 57 -14.66 -23.45 -6.76
CA ARG A 57 -14.50 -24.21 -5.52
C ARG A 57 -13.09 -23.98 -5.00
N TYR A 58 -12.94 -23.74 -3.69
CA TYR A 58 -11.66 -23.58 -3.01
C TYR A 58 -11.65 -24.29 -1.64
N PRO A 59 -10.48 -24.74 -1.16
CA PRO A 59 -10.31 -25.25 0.20
C PRO A 59 -10.24 -24.11 1.22
N SER A 60 -10.82 -24.30 2.40
CA SER A 60 -10.82 -23.30 3.49
C SER A 60 -10.78 -23.92 4.90
N ARG A 61 -10.19 -23.17 5.84
CA ARG A 61 -10.18 -23.48 7.28
C ARG A 61 -11.41 -22.95 8.05
N HIS A 62 -12.20 -22.07 7.45
CA HIS A 62 -13.26 -21.33 8.13
C HIS A 62 -14.63 -21.98 7.93
N ASP A 63 -15.48 -21.94 8.96
CA ASP A 63 -16.86 -22.41 8.88
C ASP A 63 -17.77 -21.39 8.19
N TYR A 64 -18.30 -21.75 7.02
CA TYR A 64 -19.28 -20.93 6.29
C TYR A 64 -20.73 -21.37 6.59
N GLY A 65 -21.65 -20.41 6.55
CA GLY A 65 -23.05 -20.68 6.28
C GLY A 65 -23.29 -20.89 4.78
N VAL A 66 -24.05 -21.92 4.40
CA VAL A 66 -24.56 -22.01 3.03
C VAL A 66 -25.57 -20.86 2.83
N GLY A 67 -25.40 -20.10 1.75
CA GLY A 67 -26.15 -18.88 1.49
C GLY A 67 -25.48 -17.59 1.99
N SER A 68 -24.38 -17.66 2.76
CA SER A 68 -23.60 -16.49 3.19
C SER A 68 -22.88 -15.82 2.01
N TRP A 69 -22.59 -14.52 2.16
CA TRP A 69 -21.80 -13.75 1.20
C TRP A 69 -20.31 -13.75 1.56
N VAL A 70 -19.46 -13.83 0.54
CA VAL A 70 -18.00 -13.68 0.61
C VAL A 70 -17.54 -12.72 -0.49
N THR A 71 -16.34 -12.18 -0.37
CA THR A 71 -15.69 -11.41 -1.42
C THR A 71 -14.40 -12.10 -1.82
N LEU A 72 -14.22 -12.34 -3.12
CA LEU A 72 -13.05 -12.97 -3.71
C LEU A 72 -12.18 -11.89 -4.38
N GLN A 73 -10.91 -11.82 -4.04
CA GLN A 73 -9.91 -11.04 -4.79
C GLN A 73 -8.93 -12.00 -5.43
N VAL A 74 -8.81 -11.96 -6.76
CA VAL A 74 -7.82 -12.76 -7.49
C VAL A 74 -6.43 -12.10 -7.37
N VAL A 75 -5.40 -12.92 -7.16
CA VAL A 75 -4.01 -12.49 -6.94
C VAL A 75 -3.08 -13.20 -7.91
N GLY A 76 -1.99 -12.54 -8.34
CA GLY A 76 -1.00 -13.11 -9.26
C GLY A 76 -1.38 -13.05 -10.74
N LEU A 77 -2.53 -12.48 -11.09
CA LEU A 77 -2.81 -12.08 -12.46
C LEU A 77 -2.07 -10.77 -12.76
N ASN A 78 -1.05 -10.86 -13.64
CA ASN A 78 -0.32 -9.70 -14.18
C ASN A 78 -1.15 -8.98 -15.25
N VAL A 79 -2.37 -8.56 -14.87
CA VAL A 79 -3.32 -7.83 -15.71
C VAL A 79 -3.58 -6.49 -15.04
N GLU A 80 -3.25 -5.41 -15.72
CA GLU A 80 -3.69 -4.06 -15.33
C GLU A 80 -4.99 -3.68 -16.05
N PRO A 81 -5.96 -3.04 -15.37
CA PRO A 81 -5.99 -2.78 -13.94
C PRO A 81 -6.18 -4.07 -13.12
N LYS A 82 -5.58 -4.10 -11.91
CA LYS A 82 -5.63 -5.23 -10.97
C LYS A 82 -7.07 -5.76 -10.82
N PRO A 83 -7.31 -7.09 -10.85
CA PRO A 83 -8.66 -7.66 -10.80
C PRO A 83 -9.51 -7.10 -9.65
N PRO A 84 -10.75 -6.65 -9.93
CA PRO A 84 -11.63 -6.12 -8.90
C PRO A 84 -12.01 -7.21 -7.90
N ALA A 85 -12.31 -6.80 -6.66
CA ALA A 85 -12.85 -7.71 -5.66
C ALA A 85 -14.32 -8.06 -6.01
N VAL A 86 -14.61 -9.35 -6.17
CA VAL A 86 -15.89 -9.85 -6.69
C VAL A 86 -16.70 -10.48 -5.56
N ARG A 87 -17.96 -10.06 -5.38
CA ARG A 87 -18.88 -10.69 -4.43
C ARG A 87 -19.35 -12.05 -4.96
N ALA A 88 -19.37 -13.03 -4.07
CA ALA A 88 -19.86 -14.38 -4.35
C ALA A 88 -20.68 -14.91 -3.16
N ARG A 89 -21.57 -15.85 -3.42
CA ARG A 89 -22.43 -16.49 -2.43
C ARG A 89 -22.04 -17.95 -2.25
N VAL A 90 -21.88 -18.39 -1.00
CA VAL A 90 -21.60 -19.78 -0.66
C VAL A 90 -22.81 -20.64 -1.07
N ARG A 91 -22.59 -21.63 -1.93
CA ARG A 91 -23.63 -22.53 -2.43
C ARG A 91 -23.51 -23.94 -1.88
N SER A 92 -22.30 -24.36 -1.53
CA SER A 92 -22.05 -25.68 -0.95
C SER A 92 -20.80 -25.62 -0.07
N VAL A 93 -20.84 -26.32 1.05
CA VAL A 93 -19.70 -26.54 1.92
C VAL A 93 -19.60 -28.05 2.08
N HIS A 94 -18.53 -28.64 1.56
CA HIS A 94 -18.26 -30.06 1.76
C HIS A 94 -17.18 -30.12 2.84
N THR A 95 -17.60 -30.35 4.08
CA THR A 95 -16.68 -30.76 5.14
C THR A 95 -16.03 -32.06 4.67
N SER A 96 -14.71 -32.10 4.53
CA SER A 96 -14.06 -33.42 4.46
C SER A 96 -14.32 -34.11 5.78
N GLN A 97 -14.46 -35.43 5.73
CA GLN A 97 -14.39 -36.29 6.91
C GLN A 97 -13.08 -36.00 7.68
N SER A 98 -12.03 -35.68 6.94
CA SER A 98 -10.69 -35.40 7.43
C SER A 98 -10.59 -34.18 8.35
N SER A 99 -10.21 -34.40 9.62
CA SER A 99 -9.77 -33.34 10.53
C SER A 99 -8.43 -32.68 10.16
N ARG A 100 -7.82 -33.08 9.02
CA ARG A 100 -6.60 -32.48 8.46
C ARG A 100 -6.81 -31.83 7.09
N GLU A 101 -7.86 -32.16 6.34
CA GLU A 101 -8.18 -31.48 5.08
C GLU A 101 -9.09 -30.29 5.31
N LEU A 102 -9.03 -29.38 4.35
CA LEU A 102 -9.77 -28.14 4.39
C LEU A 102 -11.15 -28.32 3.76
N GLN A 103 -12.15 -27.64 4.31
CA GLN A 103 -13.53 -27.72 3.80
C GLN A 103 -13.57 -27.23 2.36
N GLN A 104 -14.24 -27.96 1.47
CA GLN A 104 -14.33 -27.67 0.05
C GLN A 104 -15.56 -26.80 -0.23
N VAL A 105 -15.32 -25.49 -0.31
CA VAL A 105 -16.33 -24.43 -0.40
C VAL A 105 -16.60 -24.13 -1.87
N GLY A 106 -17.83 -24.37 -2.32
CA GLY A 106 -18.30 -23.97 -3.66
C GLY A 106 -19.09 -22.67 -3.59
N VAL A 107 -18.67 -21.66 -4.36
CA VAL A 107 -19.26 -20.32 -4.40
C VAL A 107 -19.76 -19.96 -5.80
N GLU A 108 -20.83 -19.17 -5.87
CA GLU A 108 -21.40 -18.60 -7.11
C GLU A 108 -21.23 -17.07 -7.11
N LEU A 109 -20.67 -16.50 -8.17
CA LEU A 109 -20.46 -15.06 -8.31
C LEU A 109 -21.80 -14.31 -8.41
N GLU A 110 -21.86 -13.11 -7.83
CA GLU A 110 -23.01 -12.20 -8.00
C GLU A 110 -23.18 -11.77 -9.46
N ASN A 111 -22.06 -11.57 -10.17
CA ASN A 111 -22.00 -11.26 -11.59
C ASN A 111 -21.10 -12.30 -12.29
N PRO A 112 -21.66 -13.26 -13.06
CA PRO A 112 -20.87 -14.24 -13.81
C PRO A 112 -19.93 -13.59 -14.83
N GLY A 113 -18.71 -14.11 -14.96
CA GLY A 113 -17.69 -13.56 -15.84
C GLY A 113 -16.32 -14.25 -15.70
N ASN A 114 -15.43 -14.05 -16.67
CA ASN A 114 -14.06 -14.57 -16.64
C ASN A 114 -13.14 -13.74 -15.71
N VAL A 115 -13.52 -13.64 -14.44
CA VAL A 115 -12.77 -12.91 -13.40
C VAL A 115 -11.44 -13.59 -13.05
N TRP A 116 -11.26 -14.83 -13.47
CA TRP A 116 -10.11 -15.70 -13.21
C TRP A 116 -8.92 -15.47 -14.16
N GLY A 117 -9.04 -14.58 -15.14
CA GLY A 117 -7.96 -14.26 -16.09
C GLY A 117 -7.59 -15.40 -17.04
N ILE A 118 -8.55 -16.28 -17.38
CA ILE A 118 -8.28 -17.37 -18.34
C ILE A 118 -8.17 -16.77 -19.75
N VAL A 119 -6.95 -16.72 -20.31
CA VAL A 119 -6.67 -16.14 -21.64
C VAL A 119 -7.47 -16.83 -22.75
N THR A 120 -7.62 -18.16 -22.68
CA THR A 120 -8.38 -18.97 -23.62
C THR A 120 -9.53 -19.67 -22.88
N PRO A 121 -10.67 -19.01 -22.65
CA PRO A 121 -11.80 -19.60 -21.94
C PRO A 121 -12.59 -20.57 -22.84
N PRO A 122 -13.36 -21.51 -22.26
CA PRO A 122 -14.32 -22.33 -22.99
C PRO A 122 -15.34 -21.49 -23.78
N GLN A 123 -15.82 -22.03 -24.91
CA GLN A 123 -16.72 -21.33 -25.83
C GLN A 123 -18.01 -20.83 -25.16
N ASP A 124 -18.54 -21.62 -24.21
CA ASP A 124 -19.74 -21.31 -23.44
C ASP A 124 -19.56 -20.14 -22.45
N TRP A 125 -18.33 -19.76 -22.11
CA TRP A 125 -18.07 -18.58 -21.26
C TRP A 125 -18.18 -17.26 -22.03
N MET A 126 -18.09 -17.29 -23.37
CA MET A 126 -18.06 -16.07 -24.18
C MET A 126 -19.45 -15.51 -24.53
N ASN A 127 -20.52 -16.31 -24.40
CA ASN A 127 -21.90 -15.93 -24.76
C ASN A 127 -22.87 -16.01 -23.55
N PRO A 128 -22.74 -15.13 -22.53
CA PRO A 128 -23.53 -15.16 -21.29
C PRO A 128 -25.01 -14.74 -21.44
N ARG A 129 -25.61 -14.85 -22.64
CA ARG A 129 -26.99 -14.43 -22.95
C ARG A 129 -27.86 -15.48 -23.65
N THR A 130 -27.32 -16.67 -23.94
CA THR A 130 -28.04 -17.71 -24.71
C THR A 130 -27.82 -19.12 -24.16
N THR A 131 -28.20 -19.33 -22.90
CA THR A 131 -28.53 -20.66 -22.37
C THR A 131 -29.93 -20.61 -21.75
N ASN A 132 -30.86 -21.34 -22.36
CA ASN A 132 -32.24 -21.43 -21.87
C ASN A 132 -32.28 -22.05 -20.47
N THR A 133 -33.27 -21.68 -19.66
CA THR A 133 -33.49 -22.25 -18.32
C THR A 133 -34.62 -23.29 -18.37
N PRO A 134 -34.33 -24.60 -18.28
CA PRO A 134 -35.35 -25.61 -18.01
C PRO A 134 -35.68 -25.58 -16.52
N VAL A 135 -36.96 -25.55 -16.16
CA VAL A 135 -37.41 -25.65 -14.76
C VAL A 135 -37.85 -27.09 -14.48
N ALA A 136 -37.07 -27.79 -13.66
CA ALA A 136 -37.45 -29.04 -12.96
C ALA A 136 -36.97 -28.90 -11.52
N GLN A 137 -37.84 -28.66 -10.54
CA GLN A 137 -38.78 -29.59 -9.89
C GLN A 137 -38.15 -30.48 -8.80
N PHE A 138 -38.90 -30.57 -7.70
CA PHE A 138 -38.56 -30.94 -6.33
C PHE A 138 -37.94 -32.32 -6.09
N ALA A 139 -37.10 -32.40 -5.04
CA ALA A 139 -37.02 -33.56 -4.14
C ALA A 139 -36.53 -33.13 -2.74
N THR A 140 -36.94 -33.85 -1.69
CA THR A 140 -36.65 -33.53 -0.27
C THR A 140 -36.07 -34.77 0.43
N ALA A 141 -34.92 -34.68 1.12
CA ALA A 141 -34.56 -35.55 2.27
C ALA A 141 -33.21 -35.19 2.96
N VAL A 142 -33.26 -35.05 4.29
CA VAL A 142 -32.45 -35.74 5.33
C VAL A 142 -30.93 -35.98 5.14
N ALA A 143 -30.15 -35.64 6.16
CA ALA A 143 -28.72 -35.99 6.40
C ALA A 143 -28.62 -37.11 7.50
N PRO A 144 -27.46 -37.76 7.85
CA PRO A 144 -26.21 -37.08 8.26
C PRO A 144 -24.83 -37.84 8.16
N ALA A 145 -23.76 -37.12 8.58
CA ALA A 145 -22.64 -37.57 9.44
C ALA A 145 -21.32 -38.25 8.93
N LEU A 146 -20.19 -37.70 9.48
CA LEU A 146 -18.92 -38.33 9.96
C LEU A 146 -17.79 -38.81 9.00
N ASP A 147 -16.65 -38.08 8.99
CA ASP A 147 -15.33 -38.36 9.66
C ASP A 147 -14.51 -39.69 9.42
N PRO A 148 -13.18 -39.82 9.79
CA PRO A 148 -11.92 -39.05 9.48
C PRO A 148 -10.80 -39.73 8.60
N PRO A 149 -9.50 -39.24 8.52
CA PRO A 149 -8.48 -39.51 7.45
C PRO A 149 -7.17 -40.21 7.98
N PRO A 150 -5.91 -40.17 7.40
CA PRO A 150 -5.07 -39.08 6.77
C PRO A 150 -4.32 -39.55 5.46
N ALA A 151 -3.19 -39.05 4.90
CA ALA A 151 -2.12 -38.08 5.30
C ALA A 151 -1.19 -37.57 4.12
N THR A 152 -0.57 -36.39 4.29
CA THR A 152 0.84 -35.88 4.01
C THR A 152 1.77 -36.49 2.92
N VAL A 153 2.77 -35.79 2.32
CA VAL A 153 4.01 -35.15 2.89
C VAL A 153 4.59 -33.99 2.00
N ASN A 154 5.50 -33.16 2.54
CA ASN A 154 6.17 -31.97 1.93
C ASN A 154 7.46 -32.31 1.10
N LEU A 155 8.24 -31.38 0.50
CA LEU A 155 9.26 -30.49 1.12
C LEU A 155 9.90 -29.48 0.08
N ASP A 156 10.48 -28.39 0.62
CA ASP A 156 11.66 -27.54 0.26
C ASP A 156 11.89 -26.83 -1.11
N GLU A 157 11.86 -25.47 -1.08
CA GLU A 157 12.97 -24.47 -1.22
C GLU A 157 14.33 -24.78 -1.93
N PRO A 158 15.19 -23.76 -2.27
CA PRO A 158 14.97 -22.41 -2.86
C PRO A 158 16.04 -22.08 -3.97
N PRO A 159 16.79 -20.94 -3.99
CA PRO A 159 16.47 -19.55 -4.38
C PRO A 159 17.19 -19.06 -5.68
N GLU A 160 16.96 -17.81 -6.14
CA GLU A 160 18.01 -16.74 -6.30
C GLU A 160 17.57 -15.46 -7.08
N ASN A 161 17.69 -14.32 -6.38
CA ASN A 161 18.36 -13.03 -6.75
C ASN A 161 18.06 -12.15 -8.01
N ALA A 162 18.37 -10.86 -7.82
CA ALA A 162 18.86 -9.84 -8.77
C ALA A 162 17.92 -8.91 -9.61
N GLU A 163 17.86 -7.67 -9.12
CA GLU A 163 18.04 -6.38 -9.85
C GLU A 163 16.89 -5.65 -10.58
N HIS A 164 17.06 -4.33 -10.67
CA HIS A 164 16.11 -3.32 -11.18
C HIS A 164 16.74 -2.53 -12.34
N ARG A 165 15.93 -2.02 -13.28
CA ARG A 165 16.36 -0.98 -14.23
C ARG A 165 15.22 -0.05 -14.64
N MET A 166 15.50 1.25 -14.72
CA MET A 166 14.56 2.29 -15.16
C MET A 166 14.96 2.88 -16.53
N PRO A 167 13.98 3.38 -17.29
CA PRO A 167 14.05 4.66 -18.03
C PRO A 167 13.09 5.69 -17.37
N GLU A 168 13.37 6.99 -17.20
CA GLU A 168 13.93 8.04 -18.09
C GLU A 168 12.83 8.91 -18.75
N VAL A 169 13.11 10.20 -18.99
CA VAL A 169 12.12 11.29 -19.11
C VAL A 169 12.29 12.14 -20.37
N ALA A 170 11.20 12.37 -21.10
CA ALA A 170 11.00 13.51 -22.01
C ALA A 170 9.51 13.93 -21.91
N THR A 171 9.10 15.13 -21.46
CA THR A 171 9.48 16.52 -21.78
C THR A 171 8.80 17.04 -23.06
N PHE A 172 7.84 17.97 -22.88
CA PHE A 172 7.12 18.68 -23.94
C PHE A 172 8.01 19.70 -24.70
N PRO A 173 7.58 20.14 -25.89
CA PRO A 173 7.29 21.57 -26.03
C PRO A 173 5.98 21.91 -26.76
N SER A 174 5.55 23.17 -26.62
CA SER A 174 4.31 23.79 -27.14
C SER A 174 4.38 25.31 -26.87
N PRO A 175 3.58 26.22 -27.49
CA PRO A 175 2.94 26.27 -28.81
C PRO A 175 3.39 27.53 -29.61
N SER A 176 2.73 27.85 -30.73
CA SER A 176 2.55 29.25 -31.19
C SER A 176 1.31 29.43 -32.10
N PRO A 177 0.69 30.63 -32.16
CA PRO A 177 -0.65 30.81 -32.73
C PRO A 177 -0.69 31.48 -34.12
N GLY A 178 -1.76 31.21 -34.87
CA GLY A 178 -2.13 31.95 -36.09
C GLY A 178 -3.65 32.00 -36.24
N ALA A 179 -4.21 33.19 -36.43
CA ALA A 179 -5.66 33.41 -36.41
C ALA A 179 -6.27 33.53 -37.81
N SER A 180 -7.45 32.94 -38.02
CA SER A 180 -8.50 33.48 -38.90
C SER A 180 -9.84 32.77 -38.69
N LYS A 181 -10.93 33.53 -38.78
CA LYS A 181 -12.32 33.04 -38.74
C LYS A 181 -13.16 33.84 -39.71
N PRO A 182 -13.89 33.19 -40.61
CA PRO A 182 -15.18 33.71 -41.05
C PRO A 182 -16.30 32.68 -40.92
N GLN A 183 -17.30 33.03 -40.11
CA GLN A 183 -18.74 32.71 -40.27
C GLN A 183 -19.21 31.24 -40.35
N ALA A 184 -20.49 31.01 -40.04
CA ALA A 184 -21.09 29.69 -39.98
C ALA A 184 -22.57 29.71 -40.40
N PRO A 185 -23.07 28.64 -41.05
CA PRO A 185 -24.47 28.24 -40.99
C PRO A 185 -24.74 27.28 -39.82
N LYS A 186 -25.88 27.44 -39.17
CA LYS A 186 -26.52 26.45 -38.27
C LYS A 186 -27.68 25.78 -39.03
N PRO A 187 -28.32 24.70 -38.52
CA PRO A 187 -27.95 23.81 -37.41
C PRO A 187 -27.91 22.31 -37.79
N ALA A 188 -27.25 21.49 -36.96
CA ALA A 188 -27.57 20.08 -36.78
C ALA A 188 -27.37 19.72 -35.31
N GLU A 189 -28.40 19.20 -34.64
CA GLU A 189 -28.40 18.98 -33.19
C GLU A 189 -27.82 17.61 -32.85
N ALA A 190 -26.57 17.58 -32.37
CA ALA A 190 -25.95 16.36 -31.87
C ALA A 190 -26.68 15.88 -30.59
N PRO A 191 -27.12 14.61 -30.50
CA PRO A 191 -27.88 14.15 -29.35
C PRO A 191 -27.11 14.28 -28.04
N LYS A 192 -27.69 14.99 -27.07
CA LYS A 192 -27.23 14.93 -25.68
C LYS A 192 -27.37 13.48 -25.21
N LEU A 193 -26.26 12.84 -24.87
CA LEU A 193 -26.27 11.58 -24.13
C LEU A 193 -26.90 11.82 -22.77
N GLN A 194 -28.21 11.58 -22.66
CA GLN A 194 -28.91 11.61 -21.40
C GLN A 194 -28.29 10.54 -20.49
N ARG A 195 -27.67 10.99 -19.39
CA ARG A 195 -27.53 10.13 -18.21
C ARG A 195 -28.95 9.79 -17.79
N VAL A 196 -29.35 8.54 -18.00
CA VAL A 196 -30.58 8.00 -17.42
C VAL A 196 -30.37 7.96 -15.91
N VAL A 197 -30.77 9.04 -15.24
CA VAL A 197 -30.94 9.06 -13.79
C VAL A 197 -32.12 8.14 -13.51
N ILE A 198 -31.82 6.90 -13.13
CA ILE A 198 -32.83 5.97 -12.65
C ILE A 198 -33.26 6.50 -11.28
N THR A 199 -34.32 7.30 -11.25
CA THR A 199 -34.91 7.78 -10.00
C THR A 199 -35.51 6.61 -9.22
N PRO A 200 -35.52 6.66 -7.87
CA PRO A 200 -36.20 5.63 -7.07
C PRO A 200 -37.65 5.44 -7.50
N ASP A 201 -38.34 6.52 -7.84
CA ASP A 201 -39.74 6.53 -8.29
C ASP A 201 -39.96 5.70 -9.56
N ALA A 202 -39.00 5.71 -10.49
CA ALA A 202 -39.07 4.90 -11.71
C ALA A 202 -38.94 3.40 -11.42
N ILE A 203 -38.18 3.02 -10.39
CA ILE A 203 -38.08 1.63 -9.92
C ILE A 203 -39.37 1.23 -9.19
N ILE A 204 -39.87 2.09 -8.30
CA ILE A 204 -41.11 1.86 -7.53
C ILE A 204 -42.29 1.67 -8.48
N ALA A 205 -42.47 2.57 -9.46
CA ALA A 205 -43.51 2.46 -10.48
C ALA A 205 -43.37 1.17 -11.33
N ALA A 206 -42.15 0.82 -11.73
CA ALA A 206 -41.89 -0.41 -12.49
C ALA A 206 -42.12 -1.70 -11.68
N MET A 207 -41.94 -1.67 -10.35
CA MET A 207 -42.28 -2.78 -9.46
C MET A 207 -43.77 -2.86 -9.18
N GLN A 208 -44.43 -1.73 -8.92
CA GLN A 208 -45.87 -1.66 -8.65
C GLN A 208 -46.69 -2.13 -9.86
N GLY A 209 -46.35 -1.67 -11.07
CA GLY A 209 -47.00 -2.12 -12.30
C GLY A 209 -46.83 -3.63 -12.56
N LYS A 210 -45.65 -4.20 -12.27
CA LYS A 210 -45.42 -5.65 -12.37
C LYS A 210 -46.20 -6.45 -11.32
N LEU A 211 -46.30 -5.92 -10.10
CA LEU A 211 -47.06 -6.58 -9.02
C LEU A 211 -48.56 -6.59 -9.33
N GLN A 212 -49.10 -5.46 -9.80
CA GLN A 212 -50.50 -5.35 -10.20
C GLN A 212 -50.84 -6.26 -11.38
N GLN A 213 -50.01 -6.28 -12.42
CA GLN A 213 -50.18 -7.18 -13.57
C GLN A 213 -50.10 -8.67 -13.19
N ALA A 214 -49.31 -9.03 -12.17
CA ALA A 214 -49.26 -10.39 -11.64
C ALA A 214 -50.52 -10.73 -10.81
N ALA A 215 -51.04 -9.78 -10.04
CA ALA A 215 -52.27 -9.95 -9.26
C ALA A 215 -53.51 -10.08 -10.16
N GLU A 216 -53.65 -9.21 -11.16
CA GLU A 216 -54.72 -9.28 -12.17
C GLU A 216 -54.70 -10.64 -12.89
N LYS A 217 -53.52 -11.12 -13.32
CA LYS A 217 -53.39 -12.43 -13.96
C LYS A 217 -53.81 -13.58 -13.04
N ALA A 218 -53.41 -13.56 -11.77
CA ALA A 218 -53.77 -14.61 -10.81
C ALA A 218 -55.29 -14.63 -10.50
N VAL A 219 -55.92 -13.46 -10.41
CA VAL A 219 -57.39 -13.34 -10.28
C VAL A 219 -58.08 -13.88 -11.54
N GLN A 220 -57.59 -13.51 -12.73
CA GLN A 220 -58.15 -13.97 -14.00
C GLN A 220 -58.09 -15.50 -14.13
N GLU A 221 -56.94 -16.13 -13.83
CA GLU A 221 -56.75 -17.59 -13.88
C GLU A 221 -57.63 -18.34 -12.85
N ALA A 222 -57.85 -17.76 -11.67
CA ALA A 222 -58.76 -18.31 -10.67
C ALA A 222 -60.24 -18.24 -11.09
N VAL A 223 -60.66 -17.10 -11.66
CA VAL A 223 -62.04 -16.90 -12.15
C VAL A 223 -62.34 -17.81 -13.33
N THR A 224 -61.46 -17.91 -14.33
CA THR A 224 -61.68 -18.81 -15.47
C THR A 224 -61.83 -20.26 -15.01
N LYS A 225 -60.96 -20.72 -14.09
CA LYS A 225 -61.03 -22.10 -13.59
C LYS A 225 -62.36 -22.38 -12.86
N HIS A 226 -62.82 -21.48 -11.99
CA HIS A 226 -64.06 -21.67 -11.25
C HIS A 226 -65.29 -21.66 -12.17
N VAL A 227 -65.25 -20.91 -13.28
CA VAL A 227 -66.30 -20.95 -14.32
C VAL A 227 -66.23 -22.26 -15.12
N ASP A 228 -65.06 -22.69 -15.57
CA ASP A 228 -64.87 -23.94 -16.33
C ASP A 228 -65.35 -25.17 -15.54
N ASP A 229 -65.01 -25.25 -14.25
CA ASP A 229 -65.41 -26.37 -13.40
C ASP A 229 -66.93 -26.37 -13.12
N ALA A 230 -67.55 -25.20 -12.93
CA ALA A 230 -69.02 -25.10 -12.76
C ALA A 230 -69.80 -25.39 -14.05
N VAL A 231 -69.30 -24.98 -15.21
CA VAL A 231 -69.88 -25.31 -16.52
C VAL A 231 -69.79 -26.81 -16.79
N ARG A 232 -68.67 -27.45 -16.43
CA ARG A 232 -68.46 -28.89 -16.55
C ARG A 232 -69.48 -29.69 -15.73
N GLU A 233 -69.70 -29.31 -14.47
CA GLU A 233 -70.63 -29.98 -13.56
C GLU A 233 -72.09 -29.86 -14.05
N ALA A 234 -72.48 -28.67 -14.53
CA ALA A 234 -73.78 -28.45 -15.15
C ALA A 234 -74.00 -29.30 -16.42
N LEU A 235 -72.97 -29.44 -17.27
CA LEU A 235 -73.05 -30.28 -18.47
C LEU A 235 -73.20 -31.77 -18.13
N SER A 236 -72.45 -32.30 -17.15
CA SER A 236 -72.63 -33.69 -16.70
C SER A 236 -74.04 -33.95 -16.17
N SER A 237 -74.61 -33.03 -15.38
CA SER A 237 -75.98 -33.19 -14.87
C SER A 237 -77.03 -33.21 -15.99
N ILE A 238 -76.81 -32.49 -17.10
CA ILE A 238 -77.71 -32.49 -18.26
C ILE A 238 -77.60 -33.81 -19.03
N ASP A 239 -76.39 -34.31 -19.30
CA ASP A 239 -76.22 -35.59 -20.00
C ASP A 239 -76.67 -36.78 -19.14
N ASP A 240 -76.54 -36.74 -17.81
CA ASP A 240 -77.09 -37.80 -16.93
C ASP A 240 -78.62 -37.88 -17.00
N VAL A 241 -79.33 -36.75 -16.93
CA VAL A 241 -80.80 -36.68 -17.07
C VAL A 241 -81.25 -37.10 -18.48
N ARG A 242 -80.50 -36.72 -19.51
CA ARG A 242 -80.73 -37.17 -20.88
C ARG A 242 -80.56 -38.68 -21.01
N ASN A 243 -79.50 -39.25 -20.42
CA ASN A 243 -79.21 -40.68 -20.47
C ASN A 243 -80.22 -41.51 -19.66
N SER A 244 -80.77 -41.00 -18.56
CA SER A 244 -81.87 -41.68 -17.85
C SER A 244 -83.16 -41.66 -18.70
N SER A 245 -83.49 -40.52 -19.32
CA SER A 245 -84.67 -40.40 -20.20
C SER A 245 -84.58 -41.31 -21.42
N VAL A 246 -83.40 -41.42 -22.06
CA VAL A 246 -83.18 -42.36 -23.17
C VAL A 246 -83.39 -43.81 -22.73
N ARG A 247 -82.90 -44.21 -21.55
CA ARG A 247 -83.12 -45.58 -21.01
C ARG A 247 -84.59 -45.87 -20.71
N GLU A 248 -85.30 -44.96 -20.05
CA GLU A 248 -86.76 -45.10 -19.81
C GLU A 248 -87.54 -45.26 -21.13
N ILE A 249 -87.11 -44.57 -22.19
CA ILE A 249 -87.71 -44.68 -23.53
C ILE A 249 -87.35 -46.03 -24.18
N GLU A 250 -86.09 -46.46 -24.12
CA GLU A 250 -85.60 -47.73 -24.69
C GLU A 250 -86.22 -48.96 -24.02
N GLU A 251 -86.49 -48.93 -22.70
CA GLU A 251 -87.17 -50.01 -21.97
C GLU A 251 -88.66 -50.13 -22.33
N LEU A 252 -89.35 -49.02 -22.64
CA LEU A 252 -90.77 -49.00 -22.98
C LEU A 252 -91.06 -49.41 -24.44
N PHE A 253 -90.12 -49.15 -25.37
CA PHE A 253 -90.32 -49.43 -26.80
C PHE A 253 -90.54 -50.91 -27.18
N PRO A 254 -89.73 -51.90 -26.75
CA PRO A 254 -89.94 -53.30 -27.15
C PRO A 254 -91.27 -53.85 -26.62
N THR A 255 -91.60 -53.52 -25.38
CA THR A 255 -92.86 -53.90 -24.72
C THR A 255 -94.10 -53.44 -25.51
N ARG A 256 -94.09 -52.23 -26.09
CA ARG A 256 -95.19 -51.73 -26.95
C ARG A 256 -95.16 -52.36 -28.36
N ALA A 257 -93.99 -52.63 -28.92
CA ALA A 257 -93.84 -53.24 -30.24
C ALA A 257 -94.38 -54.68 -30.30
N GLU A 258 -94.19 -55.48 -29.24
CA GLU A 258 -94.78 -56.82 -29.13
C GLU A 258 -96.30 -56.77 -28.95
N ALA A 259 -96.81 -55.83 -28.13
CA ALA A 259 -98.24 -55.64 -27.91
C ALA A 259 -99.02 -55.31 -29.20
N LEU A 260 -98.51 -54.40 -30.04
CA LEU A 260 -99.15 -54.09 -31.33
C LEU A 260 -99.20 -55.32 -32.27
N ARG A 261 -98.19 -56.18 -32.22
CA ARG A 261 -98.03 -57.32 -33.13
C ARG A 261 -99.08 -58.42 -32.93
N LEU A 262 -99.78 -58.41 -31.78
CA LEU A 262 -100.87 -59.32 -31.43
C LEU A 262 -102.27 -58.76 -31.78
N SER A 263 -102.40 -57.46 -32.04
CA SER A 263 -103.70 -56.78 -32.23
C SER A 263 -104.02 -56.52 -33.71
N SER A 264 -104.38 -57.58 -34.45
CA SER A 264 -104.67 -57.52 -35.89
C SER A 264 -106.14 -57.78 -36.22
N LYS A 265 -107.01 -56.78 -36.03
CA LYS A 265 -108.38 -56.78 -36.60
C LYS A 265 -108.88 -55.35 -36.84
N ALA A 266 -109.48 -55.08 -38.00
CA ALA A 266 -109.66 -53.72 -38.54
C ALA A 266 -110.64 -52.80 -37.78
N GLU A 267 -111.35 -53.32 -36.78
CA GLU A 267 -112.25 -52.54 -35.90
C GLU A 267 -111.46 -51.62 -34.94
N SER A 268 -110.18 -51.92 -34.67
CA SER A 268 -109.34 -51.22 -33.69
C SER A 268 -108.83 -49.83 -34.12
N SER A 269 -108.99 -49.42 -35.39
CA SER A 269 -108.33 -48.20 -35.91
C SER A 269 -108.74 -46.90 -35.19
N ALA A 270 -109.99 -46.80 -34.73
CA ALA A 270 -110.47 -45.66 -33.96
C ALA A 270 -109.95 -45.66 -32.51
N GLU A 271 -109.89 -46.84 -31.89
CA GLU A 271 -109.37 -47.01 -30.52
C GLU A 271 -107.85 -46.80 -30.47
N ILE A 272 -107.11 -47.29 -31.46
CA ILE A 272 -105.69 -47.01 -31.65
C ILE A 272 -105.47 -45.50 -31.88
N ALA A 273 -106.35 -44.82 -32.61
CA ALA A 273 -106.25 -43.36 -32.80
C ALA A 273 -106.60 -42.56 -31.52
N SER A 274 -107.47 -43.05 -30.65
CA SER A 274 -107.70 -42.42 -29.33
C SER A 274 -106.57 -42.71 -28.35
N GLN A 275 -106.08 -43.95 -28.30
CA GLN A 275 -104.91 -44.33 -27.50
C GLN A 275 -103.67 -43.53 -27.93
N TRP A 276 -103.41 -43.42 -29.24
CA TRP A 276 -102.31 -42.61 -29.77
C TRP A 276 -102.45 -41.12 -29.41
N LYS A 277 -103.67 -40.57 -29.34
CA LYS A 277 -103.89 -39.20 -28.84
C LYS A 277 -103.57 -39.08 -27.35
N GLU A 278 -104.13 -39.96 -26.51
CA GLU A 278 -103.92 -39.98 -25.06
C GLU A 278 -102.43 -40.18 -24.71
N GLU A 279 -101.75 -41.03 -25.47
CA GLU A 279 -100.33 -41.35 -25.37
C GLU A 279 -99.44 -40.19 -25.84
N MET A 280 -99.78 -39.52 -26.95
CA MET A 280 -99.10 -38.29 -27.38
C MET A 280 -99.33 -37.10 -26.42
N GLU A 281 -100.50 -37.03 -25.76
CA GLU A 281 -100.78 -36.03 -24.74
C GLU A 281 -99.98 -36.31 -23.45
N LYS A 282 -99.82 -37.60 -23.09
CA LYS A 282 -98.91 -38.03 -22.02
C LYS A 282 -97.45 -37.68 -22.33
N TYR A 283 -96.97 -37.97 -23.55
CA TYR A 283 -95.62 -37.58 -23.98
C TYR A 283 -95.44 -36.06 -24.01
N ARG A 284 -96.47 -35.28 -24.39
CA ARG A 284 -96.45 -33.82 -24.29
C ARG A 284 -96.31 -33.36 -22.84
N GLY A 285 -97.13 -33.89 -21.92
CA GLY A 285 -97.04 -33.57 -20.49
C GLY A 285 -95.68 -33.91 -19.88
N GLN A 286 -95.08 -35.04 -20.26
CA GLN A 286 -93.72 -35.41 -19.84
C GLN A 286 -92.65 -34.46 -20.42
N ALA A 287 -92.78 -34.05 -21.68
CA ALA A 287 -91.86 -33.09 -22.29
C ALA A 287 -91.98 -31.69 -21.68
N GLU A 288 -93.20 -31.24 -21.35
CA GLU A 288 -93.47 -29.99 -20.65
C GLU A 288 -92.95 -30.03 -19.21
N GLU A 289 -93.09 -31.15 -18.49
CA GLU A 289 -92.50 -31.32 -17.16
C GLU A 289 -90.96 -31.30 -17.20
N MET A 290 -90.34 -31.97 -18.19
CA MET A 290 -88.89 -31.89 -18.40
C MET A 290 -88.43 -30.46 -18.73
N ALA A 291 -89.17 -29.73 -19.57
CA ALA A 291 -88.88 -28.33 -19.87
C ALA A 291 -88.95 -27.45 -18.60
N GLN A 292 -89.98 -27.62 -17.76
CA GLN A 292 -90.12 -26.90 -16.49
C GLN A 292 -89.01 -27.25 -15.49
N ARG A 293 -88.59 -28.53 -15.42
CA ARG A 293 -87.45 -28.97 -14.58
C ARG A 293 -86.15 -28.30 -15.04
N LEU A 294 -85.86 -28.30 -16.35
CA LEU A 294 -84.67 -27.65 -16.93
C LEU A 294 -84.71 -26.12 -16.75
N GLU A 295 -85.86 -25.48 -16.95
CA GLU A 295 -86.00 -24.04 -16.73
C GLU A 295 -85.78 -23.66 -15.26
N LYS A 296 -86.29 -24.46 -14.32
CA LYS A 296 -86.03 -24.31 -12.89
C LYS A 296 -84.53 -24.45 -12.57
N GLN A 297 -83.86 -25.48 -13.07
CA GLN A 297 -82.40 -25.66 -12.88
C GLN A 297 -81.61 -24.49 -13.49
N ALA A 298 -82.00 -24.02 -14.68
CA ALA A 298 -81.38 -22.86 -15.32
C ALA A 298 -81.66 -21.53 -14.59
N ALA A 299 -82.75 -21.42 -13.85
CA ALA A 299 -83.02 -20.28 -12.97
C ALA A 299 -82.19 -20.37 -11.66
N GLU A 300 -81.97 -21.58 -11.15
CA GLU A 300 -81.19 -21.87 -9.94
C GLU A 300 -79.68 -21.64 -10.19
N LEU A 301 -79.13 -22.16 -11.29
CA LEU A 301 -77.74 -21.91 -11.72
C LEU A 301 -77.45 -20.41 -11.93
N ARG A 302 -78.37 -19.67 -12.56
CA ARG A 302 -78.25 -18.20 -12.68
C ARG A 302 -78.24 -17.49 -11.32
N ARG A 303 -78.95 -18.04 -10.33
CA ARG A 303 -78.99 -17.51 -8.96
C ARG A 303 -77.68 -17.74 -8.21
N GLU A 304 -77.10 -18.92 -8.32
CA GLU A 304 -75.78 -19.21 -7.73
C GLU A 304 -74.66 -18.43 -8.41
N LEU A 305 -74.71 -18.25 -9.74
CA LEU A 305 -73.77 -17.40 -10.48
C LEU A 305 -73.83 -15.94 -10.03
N ALA A 306 -75.03 -15.40 -9.78
CA ALA A 306 -75.18 -14.04 -9.25
C ALA A 306 -74.62 -13.92 -7.82
N LYS A 307 -74.85 -14.92 -6.95
CA LYS A 307 -74.27 -14.94 -5.59
C LYS A 307 -72.74 -15.02 -5.61
N SER A 308 -72.15 -15.82 -6.50
CA SER A 308 -70.68 -15.94 -6.60
C SER A 308 -70.04 -14.67 -7.15
N GLN A 309 -70.69 -13.98 -8.10
CA GLN A 309 -70.29 -12.65 -8.54
C GLN A 309 -70.37 -11.61 -7.41
N GLU A 310 -71.47 -11.54 -6.65
CA GLU A 310 -71.57 -10.67 -5.47
C GLU A 310 -70.49 -10.97 -4.41
N PHE A 311 -70.18 -12.25 -4.19
CA PHE A 311 -69.14 -12.66 -3.24
C PHE A 311 -67.75 -12.21 -3.71
N VAL A 312 -67.43 -12.38 -5.00
CA VAL A 312 -66.16 -11.90 -5.58
C VAL A 312 -66.07 -10.37 -5.52
N GLU A 313 -67.12 -9.63 -5.87
CA GLU A 313 -67.11 -8.16 -5.75
C GLU A 313 -66.90 -7.70 -4.30
N ARG A 314 -67.53 -8.37 -3.33
CA ARG A 314 -67.38 -8.06 -1.90
C ARG A 314 -65.96 -8.35 -1.41
N MET A 315 -65.42 -9.53 -1.74
CA MET A 315 -64.04 -9.91 -1.45
C MET A 315 -63.03 -8.94 -2.05
N THR A 316 -63.20 -8.52 -3.31
CA THR A 316 -62.31 -7.54 -3.93
C THR A 316 -62.40 -6.18 -3.23
N ARG A 317 -63.60 -5.66 -2.96
CA ARG A 317 -63.80 -4.38 -2.24
C ARG A 317 -63.22 -4.37 -0.83
N GLU A 318 -63.17 -5.52 -0.15
CA GLU A 318 -62.57 -5.65 1.18
C GLU A 318 -61.05 -5.88 1.15
N MET A 319 -60.54 -6.67 0.19
CA MET A 319 -59.11 -7.00 0.10
C MET A 319 -58.27 -5.94 -0.61
N GLU A 320 -58.78 -5.30 -1.67
CA GLU A 320 -58.04 -4.27 -2.43
C GLU A 320 -57.50 -3.13 -1.54
N PRO A 321 -58.30 -2.47 -0.67
CA PRO A 321 -57.77 -1.44 0.23
C PRO A 321 -56.77 -1.99 1.25
N GLN A 322 -56.92 -3.24 1.72
CA GLN A 322 -55.93 -3.87 2.62
C GLN A 322 -54.60 -4.16 1.92
N ILE A 323 -54.63 -4.63 0.67
CA ILE A 323 -53.44 -4.89 -0.14
C ILE A 323 -52.73 -3.56 -0.44
N ASN A 324 -53.46 -2.55 -0.89
CA ASN A 324 -52.91 -1.22 -1.19
C ASN A 324 -52.33 -0.54 0.07
N ALA A 325 -53.02 -0.63 1.22
CA ALA A 325 -52.50 -0.13 2.49
C ALA A 325 -51.19 -0.82 2.89
N ARG A 326 -51.16 -2.17 2.89
CA ARG A 326 -49.94 -2.94 3.20
C ARG A 326 -48.79 -2.65 2.24
N LEU A 327 -49.08 -2.47 0.95
CA LEU A 327 -48.07 -2.10 -0.05
C LEU A 327 -47.50 -0.71 0.23
N SER A 328 -48.35 0.29 0.51
CA SER A 328 -47.91 1.64 0.84
C SER A 328 -47.10 1.70 2.15
N GLU A 329 -47.49 0.94 3.16
CA GLU A 329 -46.78 0.83 4.45
C GLU A 329 -45.41 0.11 4.28
N ALA A 330 -45.34 -0.90 3.40
CA ALA A 330 -44.09 -1.57 3.05
C ALA A 330 -43.14 -0.65 2.27
N VAL A 331 -43.64 0.09 1.29
CA VAL A 331 -42.85 1.08 0.53
C VAL A 331 -42.35 2.21 1.44
N ALA A 332 -43.21 2.76 2.30
CA ALA A 332 -42.83 3.82 3.24
C ALA A 332 -41.74 3.38 4.22
N ARG A 333 -41.82 2.15 4.75
CA ARG A 333 -40.75 1.55 5.57
C ARG A 333 -39.46 1.38 4.78
N ALA A 334 -39.51 0.78 3.59
CA ALA A 334 -38.33 0.58 2.75
C ALA A 334 -37.62 1.89 2.37
N THR A 335 -38.38 2.95 2.05
CA THR A 335 -37.83 4.28 1.79
C THR A 335 -37.16 4.87 3.03
N SER A 336 -37.81 4.84 4.20
CA SER A 336 -37.24 5.34 5.46
C SER A 336 -35.97 4.57 5.89
N GLU A 337 -35.96 3.24 5.72
CA GLU A 337 -34.77 2.41 5.95
C GLU A 337 -33.63 2.75 4.98
N PHE A 338 -33.93 2.98 3.70
CA PHE A 338 -32.96 3.37 2.68
C PHE A 338 -32.39 4.77 2.91
N GLU A 339 -33.23 5.76 3.24
CA GLU A 339 -32.80 7.11 3.61
C GLU A 339 -31.92 7.08 4.86
N GLY A 340 -32.34 6.38 5.91
CA GLY A 340 -31.56 6.19 7.13
C GLY A 340 -30.22 5.48 6.89
N ALA A 341 -30.19 4.46 6.02
CA ALA A 341 -28.96 3.77 5.64
C ALA A 341 -28.02 4.68 4.82
N THR A 342 -28.58 5.47 3.90
CA THR A 342 -27.85 6.43 3.08
C THR A 342 -27.25 7.55 3.95
N ALA A 343 -28.03 8.10 4.89
CA ALA A 343 -27.57 9.10 5.85
C ALA A 343 -26.44 8.57 6.73
N ARG A 344 -26.57 7.36 7.30
CA ARG A 344 -25.50 6.71 8.09
C ARG A 344 -24.22 6.48 7.26
N THR A 345 -24.37 6.07 6.00
CA THR A 345 -23.23 5.82 5.10
C THR A 345 -22.54 7.12 4.68
N ALA A 346 -23.30 8.18 4.42
CA ALA A 346 -22.77 9.51 4.12
C ALA A 346 -22.05 10.11 5.34
N HIS A 347 -22.65 10.03 6.53
CA HIS A 347 -22.07 10.51 7.78
C HIS A 347 -20.73 9.82 8.08
N ARG A 348 -20.69 8.48 8.06
CA ARG A 348 -19.46 7.72 8.27
C ARG A 348 -18.37 8.01 7.23
N ARG A 349 -18.75 8.37 6.00
CA ARG A 349 -17.79 8.80 4.96
C ARG A 349 -17.26 10.22 5.20
N TYR A 350 -18.04 11.12 5.82
CA TYR A 350 -17.56 12.42 6.28
C TYR A 350 -16.65 12.29 7.51
N GLU A 351 -16.97 11.43 8.47
CA GLU A 351 -16.12 11.13 9.63
C GLU A 351 -14.75 10.61 9.18
N LEU A 352 -14.71 9.55 8.36
CA LEU A 352 -13.48 9.00 7.80
C LEU A 352 -12.70 10.00 6.92
N MET A 353 -13.39 10.94 6.26
CA MET A 353 -12.73 12.03 5.54
C MET A 353 -12.04 12.99 6.52
N LEU A 354 -12.75 13.39 7.59
CA LEU A 354 -12.24 14.31 8.60
C LEU A 354 -11.02 13.72 9.32
N GLU A 355 -11.13 12.48 9.81
CA GLU A 355 -10.03 11.72 10.43
C GLU A 355 -8.81 11.64 9.51
N ASN A 356 -9.00 11.29 8.24
CA ASN A 356 -7.90 11.21 7.28
C ASN A 356 -7.27 12.59 7.00
N THR A 357 -8.07 13.67 6.88
CA THR A 357 -7.50 15.03 6.75
C THR A 357 -6.76 15.48 8.00
N GLN A 358 -7.20 15.09 9.20
CA GLN A 358 -6.50 15.38 10.44
C GLN A 358 -5.17 14.61 10.54
N ALA A 359 -5.16 13.32 10.17
CA ALA A 359 -3.93 12.52 10.12
C ALA A 359 -2.91 13.11 9.14
N VAL A 360 -3.34 13.49 7.93
CA VAL A 360 -2.47 14.10 6.92
C VAL A 360 -1.94 15.49 7.35
N THR A 361 -2.75 16.31 8.03
CA THR A 361 -2.26 17.61 8.55
C THR A 361 -1.29 17.43 9.72
N GLN A 362 -1.49 16.45 10.60
CA GLN A 362 -0.54 16.11 11.65
C GLN A 362 0.78 15.57 11.08
N GLU A 363 0.73 14.67 10.09
CA GLU A 363 1.92 14.16 9.40
C GLU A 363 2.70 15.27 8.68
N ALA A 364 1.99 16.20 8.01
CA ALA A 364 2.60 17.36 7.37
C ALA A 364 3.26 18.31 8.40
N LEU A 365 2.64 18.52 9.56
CA LEU A 365 3.19 19.35 10.64
C LEU A 365 4.45 18.70 11.25
N MET A 366 4.45 17.40 11.51
CA MET A 366 5.64 16.66 11.94
C MET A 366 6.78 16.72 10.92
N LYS A 367 6.47 16.67 9.61
CA LYS A 367 7.46 16.83 8.53
C LYS A 367 8.04 18.24 8.43
N ILE A 368 7.27 19.27 8.78
CA ILE A 368 7.75 20.66 8.88
C ILE A 368 8.65 20.81 10.11
N ASP A 369 8.22 20.29 11.25
CA ASP A 369 8.96 20.34 12.52
C ASP A 369 10.33 19.66 12.41
N ALA A 370 10.37 18.42 11.89
CA ALA A 370 11.60 17.68 11.61
C ALA A 370 12.55 18.44 10.67
N ARG A 371 12.03 19.03 9.58
CA ARG A 371 12.85 19.87 8.67
C ARG A 371 13.34 21.15 9.32
N SER A 372 12.58 21.73 10.25
CA SER A 372 13.03 22.90 11.01
C SER A 372 14.18 22.55 11.95
N ALA A 373 14.13 21.37 12.59
CA ALA A 373 15.23 20.84 13.41
C ALA A 373 16.48 20.49 12.57
N GLU A 374 16.30 19.90 11.37
CA GLU A 374 17.38 19.68 10.40
C GLU A 374 18.06 21.00 10.00
N VAL A 375 17.28 22.02 9.63
CA VAL A 375 17.80 23.36 9.27
C VAL A 375 18.49 24.02 10.47
N GLN A 376 17.92 23.94 11.68
CA GLN A 376 18.54 24.48 12.88
C GLN A 376 19.87 23.78 13.20
N ALA A 377 19.94 22.45 13.07
CA ALA A 377 21.17 21.69 13.26
C ALA A 377 22.24 22.04 12.21
N LEU A 378 21.86 22.20 10.95
CA LEU A 378 22.76 22.64 9.88
C LEU A 378 23.29 24.06 10.11
N VAL A 379 22.44 25.00 10.52
CA VAL A 379 22.83 26.37 10.87
C VAL A 379 23.77 26.38 12.08
N GLN A 380 23.45 25.64 13.14
CA GLN A 380 24.31 25.56 14.32
C GLN A 380 25.66 24.92 14.01
N SER A 381 25.67 23.88 13.17
CA SER A 381 26.91 23.23 12.68
C SER A 381 27.77 24.20 11.85
N ALA A 382 27.15 24.96 10.93
CA ALA A 382 27.83 25.96 10.11
C ALA A 382 28.42 27.09 10.98
N VAL A 383 27.67 27.60 11.96
CA VAL A 383 28.13 28.62 12.91
C VAL A 383 29.30 28.11 13.76
N ASN A 384 29.19 26.90 14.32
CA ASN A 384 30.26 26.28 15.12
C ASN A 384 31.52 26.04 14.27
N SER A 385 31.37 25.61 13.01
CA SER A 385 32.46 25.39 12.06
C SER A 385 33.16 26.70 11.68
N ALA A 386 32.39 27.76 11.38
CA ALA A 386 32.92 29.07 11.07
C ALA A 386 33.66 29.69 12.27
N LEU A 387 33.13 29.53 13.49
CA LEU A 387 33.80 29.98 14.71
C LEU A 387 35.12 29.23 14.94
N ALA A 388 35.13 27.91 14.77
CA ALA A 388 36.35 27.11 14.90
C ALA A 388 37.40 27.43 13.82
N ALA A 389 36.97 27.78 12.60
CA ALA A 389 37.85 28.25 11.53
C ALA A 389 38.45 29.64 11.87
N PHE A 390 37.62 30.57 12.36
CA PHE A 390 38.07 31.90 12.79
C PHE A 390 39.05 31.84 13.98
N GLN A 391 38.77 30.96 14.97
CA GLN A 391 39.69 30.69 16.08
C GLN A 391 41.05 30.22 15.55
N ARG A 392 41.09 29.16 14.73
CA ARG A 392 42.34 28.66 14.12
C ARG A 392 43.08 29.73 13.30
N GLN A 393 42.37 30.55 12.53
CA GLN A 393 42.98 31.65 11.77
C GLN A 393 43.59 32.71 12.69
N THR A 394 42.93 33.02 13.81
CA THR A 394 43.41 33.93 14.85
C THR A 394 44.63 33.35 15.55
N ASP A 395 44.58 32.08 15.97
CA ASP A 395 45.70 31.37 16.58
C ASP A 395 46.92 31.34 15.66
N LEU A 396 46.72 31.08 14.35
CA LEU A 396 47.80 31.11 13.35
C LEU A 396 48.39 32.52 13.19
N HIS A 397 47.57 33.58 13.18
CA HIS A 397 48.08 34.96 13.13
C HIS A 397 48.83 35.35 14.40
N VAL A 398 48.31 35.01 15.58
CA VAL A 398 48.95 35.29 16.87
C VAL A 398 50.28 34.56 16.98
N ASN A 399 50.34 33.27 16.62
CA ASN A 399 51.59 32.51 16.63
C ASN A 399 52.59 32.99 15.56
N ALA A 400 52.13 33.40 14.37
CA ALA A 400 53.01 33.97 13.34
C ALA A 400 53.62 35.30 13.79
N VAL A 401 52.82 36.22 14.34
CA VAL A 401 53.31 37.50 14.89
C VAL A 401 54.21 37.26 16.12
N LEU A 402 53.91 36.26 16.94
CA LEU A 402 54.77 35.89 18.08
C LEU A 402 56.13 35.35 17.61
N SER A 403 56.17 34.45 16.62
CA SER A 403 57.43 33.98 16.02
C SER A 403 58.21 35.13 15.39
N GLU A 404 57.55 35.99 14.60
CA GLU A 404 58.18 37.12 13.93
C GLU A 404 58.74 38.16 14.94
N THR A 405 58.06 38.39 16.08
CA THR A 405 58.57 39.25 17.15
C THR A 405 59.69 38.58 17.96
N GLN A 406 59.63 37.27 18.18
CA GLN A 406 60.71 36.49 18.81
C GLN A 406 61.97 36.46 17.92
N GLU A 407 61.84 36.24 16.61
CA GLU A 407 62.93 36.27 15.63
C GLU A 407 63.55 37.66 15.53
N ARG A 408 62.74 38.73 15.53
CA ARG A 408 63.25 40.11 15.63
C ARG A 408 64.00 40.35 16.94
N ALA A 409 63.50 39.86 18.07
CA ALA A 409 64.15 40.02 19.38
C ALA A 409 65.50 39.27 19.42
N VAL A 410 65.55 38.02 18.95
CA VAL A 410 66.79 37.24 18.86
C VAL A 410 67.79 37.87 17.90
N SER A 411 67.32 38.44 16.78
CA SER A 411 68.13 39.17 15.81
C SER A 411 68.69 40.48 16.40
N ALA A 412 67.89 41.24 17.15
CA ALA A 412 68.34 42.44 17.84
C ALA A 412 69.36 42.13 18.95
N LEU A 413 69.13 41.07 19.74
CA LEU A 413 70.05 40.63 20.79
C LEU A 413 71.38 40.12 20.23
N SER A 414 71.36 39.32 19.15
CA SER A 414 72.58 38.84 18.50
C SER A 414 73.34 39.96 17.77
N SER A 415 72.65 40.95 17.22
CA SER A 415 73.27 42.18 16.70
C SER A 415 73.94 43.00 17.80
N LEU A 416 73.29 43.17 18.96
CA LEU A 416 73.83 43.90 20.11
C LEU A 416 75.04 43.18 20.73
N ASP A 417 74.98 41.85 20.85
CA ASP A 417 76.11 41.02 21.28
C ASP A 417 77.30 41.15 20.30
N ALA A 418 77.05 41.04 18.99
CA ALA A 418 78.09 41.25 17.97
C ALA A 418 78.70 42.66 18.02
N GLU A 419 77.89 43.71 18.22
CA GLU A 419 78.36 45.08 18.42
C GLU A 419 79.20 45.20 19.70
N SER A 420 78.77 44.59 20.81
CA SER A 420 79.51 44.59 22.07
C SER A 420 80.87 43.89 21.95
N ARG A 421 80.93 42.75 21.24
CA ARG A 421 82.17 42.03 20.98
C ARG A 421 83.10 42.81 20.05
N ALA A 422 82.56 43.48 19.03
CA ALA A 422 83.33 44.37 18.17
C ALA A 422 83.90 45.57 18.94
N ALA A 423 83.12 46.18 19.85
CA ALA A 423 83.56 47.27 20.70
C ALA A 423 84.64 46.83 21.72
N VAL A 424 84.52 45.62 22.30
CA VAL A 424 85.53 45.03 23.19
C VAL A 424 86.84 44.76 22.44
N GLU A 425 86.79 44.13 21.27
CA GLU A 425 88.01 43.84 20.49
C GLU A 425 88.64 45.12 19.94
N ALA A 426 87.86 46.11 19.49
CA ALA A 426 88.37 47.43 19.10
C ALA A 426 89.05 48.15 20.28
N ARG A 427 88.48 48.07 21.49
CA ARG A 427 89.11 48.60 22.72
C ARG A 427 90.38 47.83 23.08
N ARG A 428 90.39 46.50 22.92
CA ARG A 428 91.57 45.66 23.15
C ARG A 428 92.70 46.02 22.19
N VAL A 429 92.44 46.09 20.89
CA VAL A 429 93.42 46.50 19.86
C VAL A 429 93.93 47.92 20.11
N ALA A 430 93.08 48.85 20.55
CA ALA A 430 93.51 50.19 20.94
C ALA A 430 94.48 50.16 22.14
N VAL A 431 94.19 49.37 23.18
CA VAL A 431 95.07 49.19 24.35
C VAL A 431 96.37 48.46 23.98
N GLU A 432 96.33 47.39 23.18
CA GLU A 432 97.52 46.70 22.67
C GLU A 432 98.42 47.67 21.88
N ALA A 433 97.83 48.52 21.03
CA ALA A 433 98.55 49.56 20.31
C ALA A 433 99.09 50.67 21.23
N GLU A 434 98.44 50.97 22.36
CA GLU A 434 98.96 51.91 23.37
C GLU A 434 100.12 51.32 24.17
N VAL A 435 100.03 50.04 24.55
CA VAL A 435 101.11 49.29 25.21
C VAL A 435 102.31 49.16 24.28
N ALA A 436 102.11 48.86 23.00
CA ALA A 436 103.18 48.84 21.99
C ALA A 436 103.87 50.22 21.89
N ARG A 437 103.10 51.31 21.72
CA ARG A 437 103.63 52.69 21.69
C ARG A 437 104.31 53.09 23.01
N ALA A 438 103.88 52.56 24.15
CA ALA A 438 104.53 52.79 25.45
C ALA A 438 105.86 52.01 25.56
N ALA A 439 105.91 50.78 25.08
CA ALA A 439 107.13 49.97 25.02
C ALA A 439 108.17 50.55 24.04
N GLU A 440 107.74 51.05 22.89
CA GLU A 440 108.60 51.81 21.96
C GLU A 440 109.18 53.05 22.65
N ARG A 441 108.34 53.89 23.27
CA ARG A 441 108.81 55.07 24.03
C ARG A 441 109.79 54.70 25.14
N SER A 442 109.51 53.62 25.89
CA SER A 442 110.37 53.13 26.98
C SER A 442 111.72 52.63 26.47
N THR A 443 111.74 51.79 25.42
CA THR A 443 112.99 51.29 24.82
C THR A 443 113.80 52.41 24.16
N ASP A 444 113.14 53.44 23.62
CA ASP A 444 113.81 54.59 23.02
C ASP A 444 114.32 55.58 24.09
N GLN A 445 113.60 55.74 25.23
CA GLN A 445 114.10 56.42 26.43
C GLN A 445 115.30 55.69 27.04
N PHE A 446 115.22 54.36 27.19
CA PHE A 446 116.35 53.53 27.63
C PHE A 446 117.54 53.63 26.67
N ARG A 447 117.32 53.62 25.35
CA ARG A 447 118.38 53.81 24.34
C ARG A 447 119.03 55.19 24.43
N LYS A 448 118.25 56.25 24.72
CA LYS A 448 118.76 57.61 24.96
C LYS A 448 119.53 57.70 26.27
N GLY A 449 119.02 57.11 27.35
CA GLY A 449 119.68 57.02 28.65
C GLY A 449 120.98 56.23 28.60
N MET A 450 120.99 55.07 27.94
CA MET A 450 122.17 54.24 27.71
C MET A 450 123.22 54.98 26.86
N LYS A 451 122.80 55.72 25.81
CA LYS A 451 123.72 56.60 25.07
C LYS A 451 124.30 57.70 25.96
N ALA A 452 123.48 58.38 26.76
CA ALA A 452 123.95 59.42 27.68
C ALA A 452 124.91 58.86 28.75
N PHE A 453 124.62 57.67 29.29
CA PHE A 453 125.48 56.95 30.22
C PHE A 453 126.81 56.55 29.56
N LEU A 454 126.79 55.94 28.37
CA LEU A 454 128.01 55.57 27.64
C LEU A 454 128.82 56.80 27.23
N TYR A 455 128.20 57.91 26.86
CA TYR A 455 128.91 59.18 26.66
C TYR A 455 129.51 59.71 27.97
N SER A 456 128.80 59.61 29.10
CA SER A 456 129.32 59.99 30.41
C SER A 456 130.52 59.13 30.83
N CYS A 457 130.45 57.81 30.64
CA CYS A 457 131.56 56.89 30.91
C CYS A 457 132.73 57.10 29.96
N LEU A 458 132.48 57.36 28.67
CA LEU A 458 133.53 57.67 27.70
C LEU A 458 134.20 59.00 28.01
N VAL A 459 133.44 60.05 28.36
CA VAL A 459 133.98 61.33 28.81
C VAL A 459 134.76 61.15 30.10
N ALA A 460 134.25 60.42 31.10
CA ALA A 460 134.98 60.14 32.33
C ALA A 460 136.28 59.36 32.09
N ALA A 461 136.28 58.37 31.19
CA ALA A 461 137.47 57.61 30.82
C ALA A 461 138.48 58.45 30.02
N VAL A 462 138.02 59.30 29.09
CA VAL A 462 138.88 60.24 28.35
C VAL A 462 139.43 61.32 29.28
N SER A 463 138.65 61.84 30.24
CA SER A 463 139.12 62.73 31.29
C SER A 463 140.13 62.05 32.20
N ALA A 464 139.93 60.79 32.59
CA ALA A 464 140.90 60.03 33.38
C ALA A 464 142.20 59.75 32.58
N VAL A 465 142.13 59.59 31.26
CA VAL A 465 143.31 59.47 30.39
C VAL A 465 143.99 60.83 30.18
N ASP A 466 143.25 61.92 30.08
CA ASP A 466 143.78 63.28 30.04
C ASP A 466 144.48 63.64 31.36
N GLU A 467 143.85 63.38 32.51
CA GLU A 467 144.45 63.49 33.85
C GLU A 467 145.65 62.57 34.04
N HIS A 468 145.59 61.31 33.59
CA HIS A 468 146.75 60.41 33.62
C HIS A 468 147.88 60.91 32.72
N SER A 469 147.57 61.47 31.54
CA SER A 469 148.59 62.02 30.63
C SER A 469 149.22 63.30 31.17
N LYS A 470 148.44 64.18 31.82
CA LYS A 470 148.92 65.33 32.59
C LYS A 470 149.78 64.91 33.77
N SER A 471 149.34 63.91 34.53
CA SER A 471 150.10 63.31 35.65
C SER A 471 151.41 62.67 35.18
N THR A 472 151.42 62.03 34.00
CA THR A 472 152.63 61.49 33.36
C THR A 472 153.56 62.62 32.88
N LEU A 473 152.99 63.73 32.40
CA LEU A 473 153.76 64.91 31.95
C LEU A 473 154.39 65.67 33.12
N ASP A 474 153.65 65.91 34.21
CA ASP A 474 154.17 66.45 35.48
C ASP A 474 155.20 65.49 36.11
N GLY A 475 154.96 64.17 36.00
CA GLY A 475 155.88 63.12 36.44
C GLY A 475 157.23 63.16 35.73
N LEU A 476 157.29 63.59 34.47
CA LEU A 476 158.54 63.81 33.75
C LEU A 476 159.23 65.15 34.09
N VAL A 477 158.53 66.07 34.75
CA VAL A 477 159.03 67.40 35.15
C VAL A 477 159.51 67.43 36.61
N LYS A 478 159.15 66.41 37.43
CA LYS A 478 159.50 66.32 38.86
C LYS A 478 160.04 64.96 39.30
N ASP A 479 161.08 64.45 38.62
CA ASP A 479 162.01 63.54 39.29
C ASP A 479 162.90 64.33 40.26
N ASN A 480 162.40 64.57 41.48
CA ASN A 480 163.23 64.99 42.60
C ASN A 480 162.63 64.65 43.98
N GLY A 481 162.65 63.36 44.36
CA GLY A 481 162.76 62.97 45.77
C GLY A 481 161.59 62.24 46.44
N LYS A 482 161.83 60.95 46.70
CA LYS A 482 161.55 60.24 47.97
C LYS A 482 160.11 59.96 48.44
N THR A 483 159.67 58.74 48.10
CA THR A 483 159.35 57.63 49.03
C THR A 483 158.20 57.73 50.07
N VAL A 484 157.20 56.83 49.88
CA VAL A 484 156.86 55.67 50.75
C VAL A 484 155.61 55.68 51.68
N PHE A 485 154.91 54.53 51.61
CA PHE A 485 153.94 53.85 52.50
C PHE A 485 152.44 54.24 52.58
N GLU A 486 151.62 53.18 52.55
CA GLU A 486 150.29 52.88 53.18
C GLU A 486 149.22 53.99 53.31
N GLY A 487 147.92 53.74 53.14
CA GLY A 487 147.15 52.48 53.20
C GLY A 487 145.92 52.69 54.12
N ASP A 488 144.87 51.86 54.17
CA ASP A 488 144.40 50.74 53.34
C ASP A 488 142.93 50.44 53.74
N LYS A 489 142.19 49.62 52.96
CA LYS A 489 140.89 48.95 53.30
C LYS A 489 139.62 49.82 53.42
N GLU A 490 138.39 49.41 53.02
CA GLU A 490 137.68 48.14 52.65
C GLU A 490 136.58 47.76 53.68
N SER A 491 135.33 47.73 53.22
CA SER A 491 134.23 46.76 53.50
C SER A 491 132.98 47.31 52.76
N SER A 492 132.25 46.58 51.91
CA SER A 492 131.45 45.35 52.14
C SER A 492 130.23 45.62 53.05
N THR A 493 129.07 44.96 52.93
CA THR A 493 128.67 43.69 52.26
C THR A 493 127.14 43.82 51.96
N GLN A 494 126.54 43.25 50.88
CA GLN A 494 125.92 41.89 50.81
C GLN A 494 124.82 41.67 51.90
N ASP A 495 123.54 41.33 51.66
CA ASP A 495 122.83 40.11 51.12
C ASP A 495 121.30 40.47 51.04
N ASP A 496 120.28 39.66 50.68
CA ASP A 496 120.04 38.47 49.80
C ASP A 496 118.49 38.21 49.74
N ALA A 497 118.03 37.26 48.90
CA ALA A 497 116.67 36.69 48.76
C ALA A 497 115.55 37.65 48.23
N GLY A 498 114.50 37.19 47.51
CA GLY A 498 113.92 35.84 47.32
C GLY A 498 112.72 35.66 48.26
N ILE A 499 111.48 35.36 47.83
CA ILE A 499 110.97 34.35 46.87
C ILE A 499 109.52 34.72 46.42
N ILE A 500 109.02 34.08 45.36
CA ILE A 500 107.66 34.16 44.75
C ILE A 500 107.17 32.68 44.57
N PRO A 501 105.87 32.27 44.52
CA PRO A 501 104.56 32.97 44.52
C PRO A 501 103.67 32.52 45.74
N ASN A 502 102.33 32.40 45.81
CA ASN A 502 101.26 32.36 44.78
C ASN A 502 99.83 32.58 45.33
N THR A 503 98.86 32.67 44.40
CA THR A 503 97.41 32.48 44.54
C THR A 503 96.65 33.29 45.60
N ASP A 504 95.78 34.17 45.10
CA ASP A 504 94.47 34.44 45.71
C ASP A 504 93.40 34.23 44.63
N ILE A 505 92.22 33.72 44.98
CA ILE A 505 91.16 33.27 44.05
C ILE A 505 89.80 33.69 44.60
N ASP A 506 88.83 33.92 43.69
CA ASP A 506 87.45 34.37 43.97
C ASP A 506 87.36 35.83 44.48
N PRO A 507 86.17 36.49 44.51
CA PRO A 507 84.82 35.95 44.24
C PRO A 507 83.92 36.79 43.30
N ILE A 508 82.80 36.16 42.85
CA ILE A 508 81.43 36.75 42.72
C ILE A 508 81.26 37.94 41.70
N THR A 509 80.29 37.95 40.78
CA THR A 509 78.85 38.17 41.01
C THR A 509 78.01 37.97 39.73
N HIS A 510 76.72 37.64 39.93
CA HIS A 510 75.53 37.88 39.06
C HIS A 510 75.55 37.41 37.59
#